data_AF-X0D0F4-F1
#
_entry.id   AF-X0D0F4-F1
#
_cell.length_a   1.000
_cell.length_b   1.000
_cell.length_c   1.000
_cell.angle_alpha   90.00
_cell.angle_beta   90.00
_cell.angle_gamma   90.00
#
_symmetry.space_group_name_H-M   'P 1'
#
loop_
_entity.id
_entity.type
_entity.pdbx_description
1 polymer ?
#
loop_
_entity_poly.entity_id
_entity_poly.type
_entity_poly.pdbx_seq_one_letter_code
_entity_poly.pdbx_strand_id
1 'polypeptide(L)'
;MPKVAALALLGLLAPFQLTDGAMIPRQTTDFGVCTNPTIMYVQDQDGILGYGYKPSNTNDFPHGATTDIATIIDFIRSTLQNACRAPTTAWFLCTTAAAAANGKEGQDAADAFNNVMNQSSPPSEASQAPAPAVSAAAVQPSLNMKFSKETVVFGDHIDPIWWFNEYLKADGQPAICDETPHRMPNDHYITFTCEGADPNIVPMMKEALIAVVKDTIDNTALPDDQRMFMHREGLCWDGHNNQCHITEGYPSTVFPQSVHVAVAIEVPGTGGAGALSGNLRYNIADSSSNNCGMCSYLSTSGGAVSALTSVAQVVMGFSELIVPGIAVANAAVSFSCLTTC
;
A
#
# COMPACT_ATOMS: atom_id res chain seq x y z
N MET A 1 -75.27 -11.26 0.74
CA MET A 1 -75.69 -11.53 2.14
C MET A 1 -75.16 -12.91 2.52
N PRO A 2 -74.60 -13.19 3.72
CA PRO A 2 -74.16 -12.35 4.84
C PRO A 2 -72.66 -12.58 5.24
N LYS A 3 -71.99 -11.56 5.84
CA LYS A 3 -71.49 -11.44 7.24
C LYS A 3 -70.22 -12.25 7.60
N VAL A 4 -69.06 -11.59 7.70
CA VAL A 4 -68.45 -10.97 8.92
C VAL A 4 -67.75 -11.98 9.83
N ALA A 5 -66.44 -11.83 10.01
CA ALA A 5 -65.81 -11.60 11.32
C ALA A 5 -64.31 -11.33 11.15
N ALA A 6 -63.92 -10.07 11.34
CA ALA A 6 -62.54 -9.69 11.61
C ALA A 6 -62.24 -9.99 13.08
N LEU A 7 -61.13 -10.68 13.36
CA LEU A 7 -60.51 -10.70 14.69
C LEU A 7 -59.17 -9.99 14.59
N ALA A 8 -59.10 -8.80 15.19
CA ALA A 8 -57.86 -8.10 15.46
C ALA A 8 -57.24 -8.68 16.74
N LEU A 9 -56.03 -9.23 16.65
CA LEU A 9 -55.19 -9.47 17.82
C LEU A 9 -54.16 -8.33 17.92
N LEU A 10 -54.29 -7.51 18.96
CA LEU A 10 -53.23 -6.63 19.44
C LEU A 10 -52.10 -7.50 20.01
N GLY A 11 -50.97 -7.55 19.32
CA GLY A 11 -49.69 -8.01 19.89
C GLY A 11 -48.85 -6.81 20.30
N LEU A 12 -48.68 -6.62 21.62
CA LEU A 12 -47.67 -5.71 22.17
C LEU A 12 -46.27 -6.25 21.83
N LEU A 13 -45.53 -5.54 20.99
CA LEU A 13 -44.09 -5.73 20.81
C LEU A 13 -43.36 -4.82 21.81
N ALA A 14 -42.83 -5.41 22.88
CA ALA A 14 -41.81 -4.79 23.71
C ALA A 14 -40.46 -4.83 22.95
N PRO A 15 -39.68 -3.73 22.90
CA PRO A 15 -38.33 -3.79 22.36
C PRO A 15 -37.39 -4.42 23.40
N PHE A 16 -36.87 -5.61 23.10
CA PHE A 16 -35.68 -6.13 23.78
C PHE A 16 -34.50 -5.23 23.46
N GLN A 17 -34.10 -4.39 24.43
CA GLN A 17 -32.82 -3.71 24.41
C GLN A 17 -31.77 -4.71 24.91
N LEU A 18 -31.03 -5.34 23.98
CA LEU A 18 -29.77 -6.01 24.30
C LEU A 18 -28.70 -4.93 24.45
N THR A 19 -28.51 -4.44 25.67
CA THR A 19 -27.28 -3.74 26.04
C THR A 19 -26.20 -4.78 26.31
N ASP A 20 -25.60 -5.33 25.27
CA ASP A 20 -24.24 -5.84 25.34
C ASP A 20 -23.33 -4.73 24.84
N GLY A 21 -22.81 -3.94 25.77
CA GLY A 21 -21.68 -3.08 25.52
C GLY A 21 -20.45 -3.96 25.27
N ALA A 22 -20.30 -4.46 24.06
CA ALA A 22 -19.04 -4.97 23.59
C ALA A 22 -18.06 -3.79 23.63
N MET A 23 -17.16 -3.82 24.61
CA MET A 23 -15.97 -2.98 24.62
C MET A 23 -15.20 -3.30 23.33
N ILE A 24 -15.36 -2.44 22.31
CA ILE A 24 -14.57 -2.52 21.08
C ILE A 24 -13.12 -2.27 21.53
N PRO A 25 -12.21 -3.26 21.43
CA PRO A 25 -10.81 -2.98 21.70
C PRO A 25 -10.36 -1.91 20.70
N ARG A 26 -9.83 -0.80 21.24
CA ARG A 26 -9.12 0.21 20.46
C ARG A 26 -8.09 -0.54 19.63
N GLN A 27 -8.22 -0.52 18.29
CA GLN A 27 -7.25 -1.11 17.37
C GLN A 27 -5.93 -0.37 17.59
N THR A 28 -5.09 -0.88 18.49
CA THR A 28 -3.67 -0.56 18.52
C THR A 28 -3.11 -1.01 17.18
N THR A 29 -2.39 -0.14 16.48
CA THR A 29 -1.72 -0.50 15.23
C THR A 29 -0.93 -1.79 15.45
N ASP A 30 -1.26 -2.81 14.67
CA ASP A 30 -0.62 -4.12 14.75
C ASP A 30 0.73 -4.07 14.05
N PHE A 31 1.82 -4.10 14.84
CA PHE A 31 3.20 -4.17 14.35
C PHE A 31 3.76 -5.60 14.36
N GLY A 32 2.87 -6.61 14.38
CA GLY A 32 3.23 -8.02 14.49
C GLY A 32 3.78 -8.35 15.88
N VAL A 33 4.94 -9.00 15.94
CA VAL A 33 5.58 -9.34 17.23
C VAL A 33 6.33 -8.16 17.88
N CYS A 34 6.48 -7.05 17.16
CA CYS A 34 7.13 -5.83 17.66
C CYS A 34 6.10 -4.86 18.24
N THR A 35 6.58 -3.87 19.00
CA THR A 35 5.72 -3.00 19.81
C THR A 35 5.83 -1.52 19.47
N ASN A 36 7.05 -1.00 19.33
CA ASN A 36 7.28 0.43 19.21
C ASN A 36 8.30 0.76 18.12
N PRO A 37 7.84 1.13 16.90
CA PRO A 37 8.71 1.48 15.79
C PRO A 37 9.07 2.97 15.75
N THR A 38 8.91 3.75 16.83
CA THR A 38 9.22 5.20 16.83
C THR A 38 10.72 5.49 16.88
N ILE A 39 11.10 6.71 16.52
CA ILE A 39 12.48 7.21 16.47
C ILE A 39 12.72 8.20 17.62
N MET A 40 13.91 8.16 18.23
CA MET A 40 14.41 9.21 19.13
C MET A 40 15.52 10.00 18.44
N TYR A 41 15.55 11.31 18.67
CA TYR A 41 16.66 12.18 18.31
C TYR A 41 17.60 12.28 19.51
N VAL A 42 18.86 11.88 19.31
CA VAL A 42 19.85 11.69 20.38
C VAL A 42 21.10 12.52 20.11
N GLN A 43 21.88 12.77 21.16
CA GLN A 43 23.15 13.47 21.08
C GLN A 43 24.26 12.62 21.70
N ASP A 44 25.41 12.55 21.03
CA ASP A 44 26.64 11.91 21.50
C ASP A 44 26.46 10.45 21.97
N GLN A 45 25.68 9.67 21.21
CA GLN A 45 25.40 8.25 21.46
C GLN A 45 25.98 7.33 20.38
N ASP A 46 26.20 6.06 20.75
CA ASP A 46 26.63 4.97 19.85
C ASP A 46 27.88 5.30 18.99
N GLY A 47 28.78 6.14 19.53
CA GLY A 47 30.01 6.54 18.86
C GLY A 47 29.86 7.63 17.80
N ILE A 48 28.66 8.20 17.64
CA ILE A 48 28.44 9.39 16.81
C ILE A 48 28.67 10.63 17.66
N LEU A 49 29.53 11.54 17.17
CA LEU A 49 29.71 12.87 17.73
C LEU A 49 28.64 13.81 17.15
N GLY A 50 27.93 14.53 18.01
CA GLY A 50 26.81 15.38 17.62
C GLY A 50 25.48 14.66 17.67
N TYR A 51 24.54 15.12 16.85
CA TYR A 51 23.17 14.61 16.88
C TYR A 51 22.91 13.50 15.87
N GLY A 52 21.97 12.62 16.17
CA GLY A 52 21.53 11.54 15.29
C GLY A 52 20.17 10.97 15.67
N TYR A 53 19.76 9.94 14.94
CA TYR A 53 18.48 9.26 15.07
C TYR A 53 18.69 7.80 15.47
N LYS A 54 17.85 7.29 16.36
CA LYS A 54 17.92 5.92 16.86
C LYS A 54 16.52 5.35 17.10
N PRO A 55 16.26 4.04 17.01
CA PRO A 55 14.95 3.48 17.34
C PRO A 55 14.68 3.65 18.83
N SER A 56 13.45 4.00 19.18
CA SER A 56 13.03 4.17 20.58
C SER A 56 13.01 2.85 21.34
N ASN A 57 12.73 1.76 20.64
CA ASN A 57 12.81 0.40 21.16
C ASN A 57 13.91 -0.39 20.45
N THR A 58 15.11 -0.38 21.03
CA THR A 58 16.26 -1.12 20.49
C THR A 58 16.20 -2.63 20.70
N ASN A 59 15.24 -3.15 21.49
CA ASN A 59 15.06 -4.59 21.64
C ASN A 59 14.38 -5.17 20.39
N ASP A 60 13.35 -4.49 19.90
CA ASP A 60 12.62 -4.90 18.68
C ASP A 60 13.36 -4.42 17.42
N PHE A 61 14.02 -3.26 17.51
CA PHE A 61 14.71 -2.59 16.40
C PHE A 61 16.19 -2.35 16.76
N PRO A 62 17.05 -3.38 16.72
CA PRO A 62 18.44 -3.31 17.20
C PRO A 62 19.38 -2.58 16.22
N HIS A 63 19.22 -1.27 16.11
CA HIS A 63 20.10 -0.39 15.33
C HIS A 63 20.64 0.74 16.21
N GLY A 64 21.92 1.08 16.04
CA GLY A 64 22.55 2.21 16.73
C GLY A 64 22.08 3.56 16.18
N ALA A 65 22.54 4.64 16.79
CA ALA A 65 22.33 5.98 16.25
C ALA A 65 22.94 6.12 14.84
N THR A 66 22.31 6.92 13.98
CA THR A 66 22.81 7.33 12.65
C THR A 66 22.52 8.82 12.44
N THR A 67 23.36 9.52 11.68
CA THR A 67 23.11 10.94 11.34
C THR A 67 22.01 11.11 10.29
N ASP A 68 21.64 10.04 9.59
CA ASP A 68 20.65 10.07 8.51
C ASP A 68 19.32 9.41 8.95
N ILE A 69 18.23 10.19 8.89
CA ILE A 69 16.90 9.69 9.26
C ILE A 69 16.35 8.69 8.25
N ALA A 70 16.70 8.80 6.96
CA ALA A 70 16.23 7.86 5.95
C ALA A 70 16.77 6.45 6.26
N THR A 71 18.06 6.34 6.59
CA THR A 71 18.68 5.08 7.04
C THR A 71 17.91 4.43 8.20
N ILE A 72 17.52 5.19 9.23
CA ILE A 72 16.84 4.58 10.38
C ILE A 72 15.40 4.17 10.07
N ILE A 73 14.70 4.95 9.24
CA ILE A 73 13.34 4.65 8.80
C ILE A 73 13.36 3.39 7.93
N ASP A 74 14.30 3.26 7.00
CA ASP A 74 14.45 2.08 6.14
C ASP A 74 14.74 0.82 6.95
N PHE A 75 15.58 0.94 7.98
CA PHE A 75 15.79 -0.15 8.94
C PHE A 75 14.47 -0.55 9.62
N ILE A 76 13.73 0.41 10.18
CA ILE A 76 12.44 0.14 10.86
C ILE A 76 11.45 -0.54 9.89
N ARG A 77 11.31 -0.03 8.66
CA ARG A 77 10.44 -0.62 7.63
C ARG A 77 10.84 -2.05 7.25
N SER A 78 12.13 -2.31 7.13
CA SER A 78 12.65 -3.66 6.85
C SER A 78 12.38 -4.60 8.03
N THR A 79 12.67 -4.17 9.25
CA THR A 79 12.45 -4.96 10.47
C THR A 79 10.96 -5.26 10.68
N LEU A 80 10.06 -4.30 10.43
CA LEU A 80 8.61 -4.49 10.51
C LEU A 80 8.14 -5.65 9.63
N GLN A 81 8.63 -5.74 8.39
CA GLN A 81 8.24 -6.82 7.48
C GLN A 81 8.89 -8.14 7.84
N ASN A 82 10.20 -8.13 8.08
CA ASN A 82 11.00 -9.35 8.13
C ASN A 82 10.98 -9.97 9.52
N ALA A 83 11.42 -9.21 10.54
CA ALA A 83 11.57 -9.71 11.90
C ALA A 83 10.25 -9.64 12.66
N CYS A 84 9.53 -8.53 12.53
CA CYS A 84 8.28 -8.32 13.27
C CYS A 84 7.10 -9.07 12.66
N ARG A 85 7.19 -9.47 11.37
CA ARG A 85 6.08 -10.07 10.63
C ARG A 85 4.81 -9.21 10.70
N ALA A 86 4.98 -7.89 10.68
CA ALA A 86 3.90 -6.95 10.77
C ALA A 86 3.01 -7.05 9.51
N PRO A 87 1.69 -6.86 9.64
CA PRO A 87 0.81 -6.78 8.49
C PRO A 87 1.22 -5.65 7.54
N THR A 88 0.81 -5.74 6.27
CA THR A 88 1.06 -4.71 5.24
C THR A 88 0.63 -3.31 5.69
N THR A 89 -0.42 -3.23 6.53
CA THR A 89 -0.93 -1.99 7.12
C THR A 89 0.09 -1.27 8.01
N ALA A 90 0.90 -1.99 8.79
CA ALA A 90 1.94 -1.40 9.62
C ALA A 90 3.13 -0.90 8.80
N TRP A 91 3.49 -1.64 7.76
CA TRP A 91 4.50 -1.16 6.81
C TRP A 91 4.03 0.10 6.11
N PHE A 92 2.75 0.14 5.69
CA PHE A 92 2.17 1.32 5.08
C PHE A 92 2.21 2.53 6.04
N LEU A 93 1.81 2.35 7.30
CA LEU A 93 1.89 3.42 8.29
C LEU A 93 3.32 3.97 8.42
N CYS A 94 4.31 3.09 8.39
CA CYS A 94 5.72 3.46 8.45
C CYS A 94 6.19 4.21 7.20
N THR A 95 5.68 3.84 6.03
CA THR A 95 5.89 4.61 4.80
C THR A 95 5.26 5.99 4.88
N THR A 96 4.02 6.14 5.38
CA THR A 96 3.39 7.45 5.57
C THR A 96 4.19 8.29 6.57
N ALA A 97 4.66 7.66 7.65
CA ALA A 97 5.54 8.32 8.61
C ALA A 97 6.85 8.78 7.97
N ALA A 98 7.42 7.99 7.06
CA ALA A 98 8.61 8.35 6.29
C ALA A 98 8.38 9.60 5.43
N ALA A 99 7.25 9.65 4.72
CA ALA A 99 6.88 10.81 3.91
C ALA A 99 6.65 12.06 4.78
N ALA A 100 6.05 11.92 5.96
CA ALA A 100 5.88 13.04 6.89
C ALA A 100 7.20 13.62 7.40
N ALA A 101 8.23 12.78 7.53
CA ALA A 101 9.58 13.18 7.94
C ALA A 101 10.45 13.72 6.80
N ASN A 102 10.06 13.48 5.55
CA ASN A 102 10.84 13.88 4.38
C ASN A 102 11.05 15.41 4.34
N GLY A 103 12.29 15.84 4.08
CA GLY A 103 12.67 17.26 4.03
C GLY A 103 12.70 17.98 5.39
N LYS A 104 12.50 17.27 6.51
CA LYS A 104 12.67 17.80 7.86
C LYS A 104 14.02 17.37 8.45
N GLU A 105 14.49 18.11 9.46
CA GLU A 105 15.73 17.80 10.16
C GLU A 105 15.53 17.84 11.67
N GLY A 106 16.46 17.21 12.39
CA GLY A 106 16.52 17.22 13.84
C GLY A 106 15.30 16.59 14.51
N GLN A 107 14.96 17.11 15.69
CA GLN A 107 13.81 16.66 16.46
C GLN A 107 12.51 16.72 15.64
N ASP A 108 12.33 17.73 14.80
CA ASP A 108 11.11 17.92 13.99
C ASP A 108 10.88 16.76 13.02
N ALA A 109 11.95 16.16 12.48
CA ALA A 109 11.85 15.00 11.60
C ALA A 109 11.43 13.73 12.37
N ALA A 110 12.01 13.50 13.54
CA ALA A 110 11.64 12.39 14.41
C ALA A 110 10.19 12.53 14.91
N ASP A 111 9.78 13.73 15.29
CA ASP A 111 8.43 14.01 15.75
C ASP A 111 7.40 13.82 14.62
N ALA A 112 7.70 14.29 13.40
CA ALA A 112 6.82 14.08 12.24
C ALA A 112 6.61 12.59 11.95
N PHE A 113 7.67 11.79 11.97
CA PHE A 113 7.58 10.34 11.83
C PHE A 113 6.73 9.72 12.97
N ASN A 114 7.07 10.03 14.23
CA ASN A 114 6.43 9.46 15.40
C ASN A 114 4.94 9.81 15.50
N ASN A 115 4.57 11.02 15.11
CA ASN A 115 3.18 11.46 15.12
C ASN A 115 2.31 10.62 14.19
N VAL A 116 2.84 10.16 13.06
CA VAL A 116 2.12 9.23 12.18
C VAL A 116 2.13 7.82 12.77
N MET A 117 3.29 7.32 13.23
CA MET A 117 3.40 5.96 13.78
C MET A 117 2.50 5.70 15.00
N ASN A 118 2.21 6.73 15.79
CA ASN A 118 1.37 6.63 16.98
C ASN A 118 -0.14 6.75 16.68
N GLN A 119 -0.55 6.99 15.43
CA GLN A 119 -1.97 7.05 15.08
C GLN A 119 -2.57 5.65 15.03
N SER A 120 -3.56 5.41 15.89
CA SER A 120 -4.32 4.18 15.99
C SER A 120 -5.52 4.21 15.02
N SER A 121 -5.30 3.94 13.73
CA SER A 121 -6.34 3.82 12.67
C SER A 121 -7.25 5.07 12.44
N PRO A 122 -7.88 5.21 11.24
CA PRO A 122 -8.75 6.36 10.91
C PRO A 122 -9.99 6.44 11.82
N PRO A 123 -10.73 7.57 11.82
CA PRO A 123 -11.92 7.72 12.65
C PRO A 123 -12.92 6.61 12.30
N SER A 124 -13.11 5.68 13.21
CA SER A 124 -14.15 4.66 13.11
C SER A 124 -15.52 5.36 13.18
N GLU A 125 -16.33 5.14 12.16
CA GLU A 125 -17.63 5.76 11.86
C GLU A 125 -18.76 5.35 12.84
N ALA A 126 -18.46 5.22 14.13
CA ALA A 126 -19.40 4.69 15.12
C ALA A 126 -19.34 5.43 16.46
N SER A 127 -19.39 6.77 16.46
CA SER A 127 -19.96 7.52 17.60
C SER A 127 -20.15 9.01 17.27
N GLN A 128 -21.00 9.33 16.31
CA GLN A 128 -21.52 10.70 16.19
C GLN A 128 -23.05 10.64 16.15
N ALA A 129 -23.66 11.07 17.25
CA ALA A 129 -25.04 11.55 17.22
C ALA A 129 -25.12 12.65 16.15
N PRO A 130 -26.22 12.74 15.38
CA PRO A 130 -26.28 13.62 14.22
C PRO A 130 -26.20 15.08 14.67
N ALA A 131 -25.02 15.68 14.51
CA ALA A 131 -24.89 17.12 14.46
C ALA A 131 -25.46 17.60 13.12
N PRO A 132 -26.07 18.80 13.05
CA PRO A 132 -26.64 19.32 11.80
C PRO A 132 -25.54 19.40 10.73
N ALA A 133 -25.80 18.77 9.57
CA ALA A 133 -24.90 18.73 8.45
C ALA A 133 -24.62 20.13 7.91
N VAL A 134 -23.42 20.65 8.19
CA VAL A 134 -22.74 21.53 7.25
C VAL A 134 -21.77 20.63 6.51
N SER A 135 -22.03 20.40 5.22
CA SER A 135 -21.19 19.57 4.34
C SER A 135 -19.80 20.19 4.21
N ALA A 136 -18.87 19.82 5.08
CA ALA A 136 -17.46 20.02 4.79
C ALA A 136 -17.11 19.09 3.62
N ALA A 137 -16.75 19.68 2.47
CA ALA A 137 -16.38 18.90 1.32
C ALA A 137 -15.09 18.13 1.62
N ALA A 138 -15.14 16.80 1.49
CA ALA A 138 -13.98 15.93 1.66
C ALA A 138 -13.20 15.80 0.34
N VAL A 139 -11.89 15.59 0.43
CA VAL A 139 -11.03 15.24 -0.70
C VAL A 139 -11.29 13.79 -1.06
N GLN A 140 -11.57 13.50 -2.33
CA GLN A 140 -11.71 12.13 -2.82
C GLN A 140 -10.53 11.80 -3.74
N PRO A 141 -9.53 11.03 -3.28
CA PRO A 141 -8.44 10.64 -4.14
C PRO A 141 -8.86 9.46 -5.04
N SER A 142 -8.35 9.44 -6.26
CA SER A 142 -8.57 8.36 -7.22
C SER A 142 -7.25 7.85 -7.76
N LEU A 143 -7.10 6.53 -7.81
CA LEU A 143 -5.91 5.87 -8.34
C LEU A 143 -6.31 4.77 -9.33
N ASN A 144 -5.69 4.80 -10.51
CA ASN A 144 -5.85 3.78 -11.53
C ASN A 144 -4.51 3.08 -11.79
N MET A 145 -4.48 1.76 -11.76
CA MET A 145 -3.33 0.98 -12.21
C MET A 145 -3.69 0.13 -13.41
N LYS A 146 -2.86 0.20 -14.45
CA LYS A 146 -2.99 -0.62 -15.66
C LYS A 146 -1.80 -1.53 -15.80
N PHE A 147 -2.05 -2.83 -15.88
CA PHE A 147 -1.03 -3.86 -16.02
C PHE A 147 -0.91 -4.29 -17.48
N SER A 148 0.29 -4.55 -17.98
CA SER A 148 0.46 -5.22 -19.28
C SER A 148 -0.07 -6.65 -19.22
N LYS A 149 -0.58 -7.13 -20.35
CA LYS A 149 -0.85 -8.57 -20.49
C LYS A 149 0.46 -9.34 -20.68
N GLU A 150 1.47 -8.68 -21.23
CA GLU A 150 2.79 -9.23 -21.40
C GLU A 150 3.46 -9.38 -20.04
N THR A 151 4.12 -10.51 -19.81
CA THR A 151 4.88 -10.77 -18.58
C THR A 151 6.34 -11.10 -18.89
N VAL A 152 7.20 -10.81 -17.93
CA VAL A 152 8.62 -11.17 -17.92
C VAL A 152 8.84 -12.18 -16.80
N VAL A 153 9.56 -13.26 -17.11
CA VAL A 153 9.85 -14.33 -16.17
C VAL A 153 11.35 -14.39 -15.93
N PHE A 154 11.75 -14.20 -14.67
CA PHE A 154 13.14 -14.33 -14.26
C PHE A 154 13.36 -15.69 -13.62
N GLY A 155 14.48 -16.33 -13.96
CA GLY A 155 14.90 -17.61 -13.38
C GLY A 155 15.62 -17.41 -12.05
N ASP A 156 14.89 -16.91 -11.05
CA ASP A 156 15.16 -16.99 -9.60
C ASP A 156 14.00 -16.27 -8.87
N HIS A 157 14.02 -16.25 -7.54
CA HIS A 157 13.26 -15.29 -6.74
C HIS A 157 13.98 -13.94 -6.69
N ILE A 158 13.45 -12.97 -7.44
CA ILE A 158 13.90 -11.58 -7.46
C ILE A 158 12.87 -10.76 -6.72
N ASP A 159 13.30 -9.92 -5.79
CA ASP A 159 12.41 -9.02 -5.04
C ASP A 159 12.05 -7.76 -5.86
N PRO A 160 10.81 -7.59 -6.37
CA PRO A 160 10.42 -6.37 -7.08
C PRO A 160 10.46 -5.13 -6.20
N ILE A 161 10.21 -5.30 -4.89
CA ILE A 161 10.16 -4.20 -3.92
C ILE A 161 11.54 -3.57 -3.80
N TRP A 162 12.60 -4.39 -3.79
CA TRP A 162 13.97 -3.90 -3.81
C TRP A 162 14.24 -3.02 -5.04
N TRP A 163 13.86 -3.46 -6.25
CA TRP A 163 14.05 -2.66 -7.48
C TRP A 163 13.30 -1.33 -7.42
N PHE A 164 12.07 -1.33 -6.90
CA PHE A 164 11.28 -0.11 -6.75
C PHE A 164 11.89 0.83 -5.70
N ASN A 165 12.35 0.32 -4.57
CA ASN A 165 12.99 1.18 -3.57
C ASN A 165 14.31 1.76 -4.04
N GLU A 166 15.10 0.96 -4.75
CA GLU A 166 16.44 1.35 -5.18
C GLU A 166 16.43 2.34 -6.34
N TYR A 167 15.54 2.14 -7.32
CA TYR A 167 15.60 2.87 -8.58
C TYR A 167 14.40 3.77 -8.87
N LEU A 168 13.22 3.50 -8.28
CA LEU A 168 12.07 4.38 -8.41
C LEU A 168 12.15 5.50 -7.37
N LYS A 169 13.02 6.46 -7.70
CA LYS A 169 13.28 7.70 -6.94
C LYS A 169 12.82 8.88 -7.77
N ALA A 170 12.20 9.86 -7.12
CA ALA A 170 11.84 11.12 -7.76
C ALA A 170 12.18 12.28 -6.84
N ASP A 171 12.65 13.36 -7.43
CA ASP A 171 13.02 14.59 -6.76
C ASP A 171 12.42 15.81 -7.49
N GLY A 172 12.47 16.97 -6.83
CA GLY A 172 12.05 18.23 -7.42
C GLY A 172 10.56 18.59 -7.26
N GLN A 173 10.20 19.72 -7.88
CA GLN A 173 8.85 20.27 -7.95
C GLN A 173 8.57 20.84 -9.35
N PRO A 174 7.83 20.12 -10.22
CA PRO A 174 7.19 18.81 -10.01
C PRO A 174 8.21 17.68 -9.78
N ALA A 175 7.78 16.61 -9.11
CA ALA A 175 8.62 15.44 -8.83
C ALA A 175 8.81 14.62 -10.11
N ILE A 176 10.05 14.38 -10.54
CA ILE A 176 10.37 13.65 -11.79
C ILE A 176 11.30 12.47 -11.48
N CYS A 177 11.08 11.33 -12.15
CA CYS A 177 11.95 10.16 -12.01
C CYS A 177 13.27 10.31 -12.76
N ASP A 178 14.32 9.65 -12.25
CA ASP A 178 15.47 9.27 -13.08
C ASP A 178 15.04 8.16 -14.06
N GLU A 179 15.03 8.47 -15.35
CA GLU A 179 14.62 7.54 -16.41
C GLU A 179 15.77 6.65 -16.91
N THR A 180 16.90 6.62 -16.21
CA THR A 180 18.05 5.77 -16.57
C THR A 180 17.62 4.28 -16.55
N PRO A 181 17.81 3.53 -17.66
CA PRO A 181 17.53 2.10 -17.66
C PRO A 181 18.49 1.34 -16.74
N HIS A 182 17.96 0.46 -15.90
CA HIS A 182 18.74 -0.37 -14.98
C HIS A 182 18.72 -1.83 -15.43
N ARG A 183 19.90 -2.44 -15.51
CA ARG A 183 20.06 -3.82 -15.99
C ARG A 183 19.56 -4.81 -14.96
N MET A 184 18.58 -5.62 -15.34
CA MET A 184 18.08 -6.79 -14.63
C MET A 184 18.77 -8.08 -15.12
N PRO A 185 18.55 -9.24 -14.47
CA PRO A 185 19.05 -10.52 -14.96
C PRO A 185 18.57 -10.86 -16.39
N ASN A 186 19.29 -11.77 -17.05
CA ASN A 186 19.00 -12.23 -18.42
C ASN A 186 18.92 -11.09 -19.46
N ASP A 187 19.74 -10.05 -19.32
CA ASP A 187 19.81 -8.89 -20.23
C ASP A 187 18.51 -8.07 -20.37
N HIS A 188 17.60 -8.19 -19.41
CA HIS A 188 16.44 -7.30 -19.33
C HIS A 188 16.86 -5.95 -18.73
N TYR A 189 16.07 -4.91 -18.99
CA TYR A 189 16.27 -3.58 -18.41
C TYR A 189 14.95 -3.04 -17.89
N ILE A 190 14.95 -2.54 -16.66
CA ILE A 190 13.81 -1.81 -16.09
C ILE A 190 14.04 -0.31 -16.21
N THR A 191 13.02 0.41 -16.66
CA THR A 191 13.00 1.86 -16.73
C THR A 191 11.78 2.39 -16.00
N PHE A 192 11.95 3.48 -15.26
CA PHE A 192 10.86 4.18 -14.58
C PHE A 192 10.66 5.55 -15.23
N THR A 193 9.41 5.88 -15.52
CA THR A 193 9.00 7.22 -15.99
C THR A 193 7.95 7.72 -15.02
N CYS A 194 8.16 8.87 -14.40
CA CYS A 194 7.15 9.45 -13.54
C CYS A 194 7.18 10.97 -13.48
N GLU A 195 6.02 11.53 -13.19
CA GLU A 195 5.79 12.93 -12.89
C GLU A 195 4.76 13.04 -11.76
N GLY A 196 4.98 13.92 -10.80
CA GLY A 196 4.04 14.22 -9.72
C GLY A 196 3.94 15.72 -9.46
N ALA A 197 2.71 16.21 -9.26
CA ALA A 197 2.44 17.61 -8.97
C ALA A 197 3.01 18.10 -7.63
N ASP A 198 3.39 17.19 -6.72
CA ASP A 198 3.91 17.42 -5.37
C ASP A 198 4.99 16.36 -5.03
N PRO A 199 5.95 16.61 -4.12
CA PRO A 199 7.05 15.68 -3.85
C PRO A 199 6.58 14.33 -3.32
N ASN A 200 5.37 14.27 -2.77
CA ASN A 200 4.80 13.07 -2.15
C ASN A 200 3.94 12.24 -3.10
N ILE A 201 3.58 12.77 -4.28
CA ILE A 201 2.72 12.08 -5.24
C ILE A 201 3.43 10.87 -5.86
N VAL A 202 4.70 11.02 -6.25
CA VAL A 202 5.48 9.88 -6.77
C VAL A 202 5.74 8.82 -5.68
N PRO A 203 6.20 9.18 -4.47
CA PRO A 203 6.25 8.25 -3.34
C PRO A 203 4.94 7.52 -3.11
N MET A 204 3.79 8.20 -3.09
CA MET A 204 2.49 7.54 -2.94
C MET A 204 2.24 6.50 -4.04
N MET A 205 2.48 6.84 -5.31
CA MET A 205 2.29 5.89 -6.42
C MET A 205 3.25 4.69 -6.34
N LYS A 206 4.50 4.90 -5.93
CA LYS A 206 5.47 3.82 -5.68
C LYS A 206 4.96 2.88 -4.61
N GLU A 207 4.49 3.42 -3.51
CA GLU A 207 4.09 2.64 -2.34
C GLU A 207 2.79 1.88 -2.61
N ALA A 208 1.91 2.46 -3.44
CA ALA A 208 0.74 1.77 -3.97
C ALA A 208 1.16 0.57 -4.84
N LEU A 209 2.16 0.75 -5.71
CA LEU A 209 2.69 -0.35 -6.53
C LEU A 209 3.32 -1.45 -5.65
N ILE A 210 4.07 -1.09 -4.61
CA ILE A 210 4.63 -2.05 -3.65
C ILE A 210 3.53 -2.80 -2.90
N ALA A 211 2.43 -2.14 -2.53
CA ALA A 211 1.30 -2.82 -1.89
C ALA A 211 0.70 -3.92 -2.78
N VAL A 212 0.62 -3.68 -4.09
CA VAL A 212 0.19 -4.71 -5.06
C VAL A 212 1.16 -5.89 -5.07
N VAL A 213 2.48 -5.64 -5.09
CA VAL A 213 3.49 -6.70 -5.04
C VAL A 213 3.27 -7.56 -3.80
N LYS A 214 3.19 -6.95 -2.61
CA LYS A 214 3.05 -7.68 -1.34
C LYS A 214 1.82 -8.56 -1.27
N ASP A 215 0.69 -8.06 -1.76
CA ASP A 215 -0.58 -8.78 -1.66
C ASP A 215 -0.71 -9.94 -2.67
N THR A 216 0.17 -9.98 -3.68
CA THR A 216 0.07 -10.95 -4.79
C THR A 216 1.27 -11.88 -4.90
N ILE A 217 2.49 -11.39 -4.65
CA ILE A 217 3.73 -12.08 -5.03
C ILE A 217 3.90 -13.44 -4.37
N ASP A 218 3.57 -13.57 -3.09
CA ASP A 218 3.70 -14.82 -2.32
C ASP A 218 2.35 -15.38 -1.85
N ASN A 219 1.25 -14.78 -2.32
CA ASN A 219 -0.09 -15.17 -1.90
C ASN A 219 -0.56 -16.42 -2.66
N THR A 220 -0.10 -17.58 -2.21
CA THR A 220 -0.43 -18.90 -2.79
C THR A 220 -1.89 -19.31 -2.59
N ALA A 221 -2.67 -18.58 -1.78
CA ALA A 221 -4.11 -18.78 -1.69
C ALA A 221 -4.87 -18.20 -2.90
N LEU A 222 -4.25 -17.26 -3.62
CA LEU A 222 -4.79 -16.73 -4.87
C LEU A 222 -4.40 -17.63 -6.04
N PRO A 223 -5.33 -17.89 -6.98
CA PRO A 223 -4.98 -18.47 -8.27
C PRO A 223 -3.99 -17.58 -9.04
N ASP A 224 -3.20 -18.19 -9.93
CA ASP A 224 -2.18 -17.47 -10.72
C ASP A 224 -2.73 -16.28 -11.52
N ASP A 225 -3.96 -16.38 -12.04
CA ASP A 225 -4.61 -15.29 -12.77
C ASP A 225 -5.05 -14.12 -11.87
N GLN A 226 -5.01 -14.28 -10.56
CA GLN A 226 -5.27 -13.20 -9.59
C GLN A 226 -3.97 -12.60 -9.01
N ARG A 227 -2.82 -13.16 -9.36
CA ARG A 227 -1.50 -12.75 -8.86
C ARG A 227 -0.79 -11.90 -9.91
N MET A 228 -0.87 -10.58 -9.76
CA MET A 228 -0.22 -9.63 -10.67
C MET A 228 1.30 -9.78 -10.68
N PHE A 229 1.90 -9.91 -9.50
CA PHE A 229 3.28 -10.36 -9.31
C PHE A 229 3.24 -11.76 -8.70
N MET A 230 4.24 -12.58 -8.97
CA MET A 230 4.22 -13.96 -8.51
C MET A 230 5.61 -14.57 -8.42
N HIS A 231 5.94 -15.14 -7.26
CA HIS A 231 6.91 -16.22 -7.18
C HIS A 231 6.25 -17.55 -7.55
N ARG A 232 6.88 -18.26 -8.49
CA ARG A 232 6.57 -19.64 -8.82
C ARG A 232 7.69 -20.52 -8.29
N GLU A 233 7.36 -21.34 -7.33
CA GLU A 233 8.07 -22.59 -7.08
C GLU A 233 7.80 -23.53 -8.27
N GLY A 234 8.77 -24.33 -8.70
CA GLY A 234 8.64 -25.24 -9.85
C GLY A 234 7.30 -25.98 -9.89
N LEU A 235 6.60 -25.93 -11.04
CA LEU A 235 5.24 -26.47 -11.14
C LEU A 235 5.20 -28.00 -11.01
N CYS A 236 4.26 -28.45 -10.19
CA CYS A 236 3.71 -29.80 -10.17
C CYS A 236 2.98 -30.11 -11.49
N TRP A 237 3.47 -31.08 -12.24
CA TRP A 237 2.72 -31.66 -13.37
C TRP A 237 3.06 -33.13 -13.55
N ASP A 238 2.11 -34.00 -13.20
CA ASP A 238 1.90 -35.22 -13.98
C ASP A 238 0.45 -35.18 -14.50
N GLY A 239 0.29 -35.34 -15.81
CA GLY A 239 -1.02 -35.25 -16.45
C GLY A 239 -1.90 -36.48 -16.24
N HIS A 240 -1.66 -37.31 -15.21
CA HIS A 240 -2.32 -38.61 -15.11
C HIS A 240 -2.85 -39.02 -13.73
N ASN A 241 -2.28 -38.60 -12.59
CA ASN A 241 -2.55 -39.27 -11.30
C ASN A 241 -2.86 -38.37 -10.08
N ASN A 242 -2.99 -37.05 -10.18
CA ASN A 242 -3.27 -36.17 -9.03
C ASN A 242 -2.28 -36.34 -7.84
N GLN A 243 -1.06 -36.81 -8.08
CA GLN A 243 -0.01 -36.93 -7.06
C GLN A 243 1.06 -35.85 -7.27
N CYS A 244 1.32 -35.09 -6.21
CA CYS A 244 2.32 -34.02 -6.20
C CYS A 244 3.72 -34.64 -6.05
N HIS A 245 4.44 -34.78 -7.15
CA HIS A 245 5.89 -34.96 -7.11
C HIS A 245 6.53 -33.62 -7.46
N ILE A 246 7.44 -33.13 -6.61
CA ILE A 246 8.28 -31.97 -6.91
C ILE A 246 9.23 -32.41 -8.02
N THR A 247 8.85 -32.19 -9.28
CA THR A 247 9.79 -32.24 -10.40
C THR A 247 10.54 -30.91 -10.41
N GLU A 248 11.86 -30.95 -10.55
CA GLU A 248 12.78 -29.79 -10.53
C GLU A 248 12.36 -28.67 -11.51
N GLY A 249 11.44 -27.80 -11.11
CA GLY A 249 11.25 -26.50 -11.72
C GLY A 249 12.09 -25.49 -10.93
N TYR A 250 12.90 -24.72 -11.64
CA TYR A 250 13.70 -23.66 -11.02
C TYR A 250 12.77 -22.57 -10.45
N PRO A 251 13.09 -22.00 -9.28
CA PRO A 251 12.34 -20.87 -8.74
C PRO A 251 12.31 -19.75 -9.77
N SER A 252 11.16 -19.08 -9.89
CA SER A 252 11.01 -17.99 -10.85
C SER A 252 10.13 -16.89 -10.34
N THR A 253 10.37 -15.68 -10.85
CA THR A 253 9.58 -14.50 -10.55
C THR A 253 8.92 -13.98 -11.81
N VAL A 254 7.61 -13.78 -11.75
CA VAL A 254 6.81 -13.21 -12.82
C VAL A 254 6.49 -11.76 -12.52
N PHE A 255 6.88 -10.89 -13.44
CA PHE A 255 6.55 -9.47 -13.47
C PHE A 255 5.57 -9.20 -14.62
N PRO A 256 4.57 -8.32 -14.44
CA PRO A 256 4.00 -7.60 -15.57
C PRO A 256 5.13 -6.84 -16.27
N GLN A 257 5.20 -6.92 -17.60
CA GLN A 257 6.19 -6.19 -18.40
C GLN A 257 6.13 -4.68 -18.11
N SER A 258 4.93 -4.12 -18.01
CA SER A 258 4.73 -2.72 -17.63
C SER A 258 3.52 -2.54 -16.73
N VAL A 259 3.61 -1.53 -15.87
CA VAL A 259 2.48 -1.04 -15.08
C VAL A 259 2.42 0.47 -15.19
N HIS A 260 1.23 1.00 -15.46
CA HIS A 260 0.95 2.42 -15.47
C HIS A 260 0.06 2.77 -14.28
N VAL A 261 0.58 3.57 -13.36
CA VAL A 261 -0.14 4.13 -12.22
C VAL A 261 -0.47 5.59 -12.53
N ALA A 262 -1.73 5.97 -12.37
CA ALA A 262 -2.18 7.35 -12.47
C ALA A 262 -2.98 7.71 -11.23
N VAL A 263 -2.72 8.89 -10.67
CA VAL A 263 -3.42 9.38 -9.50
C VAL A 263 -3.95 10.78 -9.75
N ALA A 264 -5.14 11.05 -9.21
CA ALA A 264 -5.74 12.37 -9.18
C ALA A 264 -6.42 12.60 -7.82
N ILE A 265 -6.10 13.71 -7.19
CA ILE A 265 -6.65 14.16 -5.91
C ILE A 265 -7.38 15.47 -6.15
N GLU A 266 -8.71 15.44 -6.05
CA GLU A 266 -9.54 16.62 -6.21
C GLU A 266 -9.66 17.38 -4.89
N VAL A 267 -9.09 18.59 -4.83
CA VAL A 267 -9.19 19.46 -3.65
C VAL A 267 -10.41 20.37 -3.76
N PRO A 268 -11.40 20.25 -2.85
CA PRO A 268 -12.61 21.07 -2.89
C PRO A 268 -12.33 22.57 -2.82
N GLY A 269 -13.15 23.37 -3.49
CA GLY A 269 -13.04 24.84 -3.47
C GLY A 269 -11.94 25.44 -4.35
N THR A 270 -11.15 24.61 -5.04
CA THR A 270 -10.07 25.07 -5.95
C THR A 270 -10.51 25.24 -7.40
N GLY A 271 -11.75 24.85 -7.75
CA GLY A 271 -12.25 24.91 -9.13
C GLY A 271 -11.43 24.08 -10.13
N GLY A 272 -10.72 23.04 -9.64
CA GLY A 272 -9.81 22.22 -10.43
C GLY A 272 -8.37 22.75 -10.54
N ALA A 273 -8.11 24.00 -10.14
CA ALA A 273 -6.77 24.60 -10.17
C ALA A 273 -5.83 24.07 -9.07
N GLY A 274 -6.35 23.34 -8.07
CA GLY A 274 -5.60 22.68 -7.02
C GLY A 274 -5.69 21.15 -7.07
N ALA A 275 -6.06 20.58 -8.22
CA ALA A 275 -6.03 19.13 -8.40
C ALA A 275 -4.58 18.64 -8.43
N LEU A 276 -4.22 17.76 -7.49
CA LEU A 276 -2.89 17.16 -7.45
C LEU A 276 -2.93 15.86 -8.24
N SER A 277 -2.07 15.74 -9.24
CA SER A 277 -2.03 14.58 -10.13
C SER A 277 -0.63 14.03 -10.27
N GLY A 278 -0.54 12.76 -10.64
CA GLY A 278 0.73 12.15 -11.01
C GLY A 278 0.53 10.98 -11.93
N ASN A 279 1.60 10.67 -12.67
CA ASN A 279 1.71 9.47 -13.48
C ASN A 279 3.01 8.78 -13.15
N LEU A 280 2.98 7.46 -13.07
CA LEU A 280 4.14 6.63 -12.87
C LEU A 280 4.02 5.41 -13.76
N ARG A 281 5.11 5.05 -14.42
CA ARG A 281 5.20 3.88 -15.30
C ARG A 281 6.50 3.18 -15.01
N TYR A 282 6.47 1.86 -14.98
CA TYR A 282 7.67 1.09 -15.21
C TYR A 282 7.50 0.25 -16.47
N ASN A 283 8.61 -0.03 -17.14
CA ASN A 283 8.66 -0.96 -18.27
C ASN A 283 9.92 -1.82 -18.18
N ILE A 284 9.76 -3.12 -18.42
CA ILE A 284 10.84 -4.08 -18.57
C ILE A 284 11.00 -4.41 -20.06
N ALA A 285 12.21 -4.21 -20.59
CA ALA A 285 12.53 -4.56 -21.97
C ALA A 285 12.41 -6.07 -22.20
N ASP A 286 11.95 -6.45 -23.40
CA ASP A 286 11.74 -7.82 -23.86
C ASP A 286 10.69 -8.63 -23.06
N SER A 287 9.66 -9.11 -23.75
CA SER A 287 8.65 -10.00 -23.18
C SER A 287 8.30 -11.13 -24.15
N SER A 288 8.01 -12.31 -23.61
CA SER A 288 7.74 -13.51 -24.40
C SER A 288 6.47 -14.25 -23.98
N SER A 289 5.76 -13.75 -22.96
CA SER A 289 4.63 -14.43 -22.35
C SER A 289 3.37 -13.56 -22.32
N ASN A 290 2.21 -14.20 -22.28
CA ASN A 290 0.90 -13.57 -22.30
C ASN A 290 0.07 -14.03 -21.08
N ASN A 291 -0.34 -13.08 -20.25
CA ASN A 291 -1.13 -13.26 -19.04
C ASN A 291 -2.59 -12.80 -19.25
N CYS A 292 -3.23 -13.32 -20.29
CA CYS A 292 -4.63 -12.99 -20.57
C CYS A 292 -5.63 -13.48 -19.53
N GLY A 293 -5.25 -14.49 -18.73
CA GLY A 293 -6.03 -14.90 -17.55
C GLY A 293 -6.19 -13.73 -16.57
N MET A 294 -5.08 -13.08 -16.20
CA MET A 294 -5.10 -11.91 -15.34
C MET A 294 -5.94 -10.76 -15.91
N CYS A 295 -5.78 -10.44 -17.19
CA CYS A 295 -6.58 -9.38 -17.80
C CYS A 295 -8.08 -9.69 -17.83
N SER A 296 -8.44 -10.95 -18.05
CA SER A 296 -9.83 -11.41 -18.00
C SER A 296 -10.39 -11.28 -16.58
N TYR A 297 -9.60 -11.66 -15.58
CA TYR A 297 -9.96 -11.48 -14.18
C TYR A 297 -10.16 -10.00 -13.84
N LEU A 298 -9.16 -9.14 -14.09
CA LEU A 298 -9.23 -7.70 -13.76
C LEU A 298 -10.42 -7.00 -14.42
N SER A 299 -10.75 -7.34 -15.66
CA SER A 299 -11.90 -6.76 -16.37
C SER A 299 -13.26 -7.19 -15.82
N THR A 300 -13.34 -8.36 -15.18
CA THR A 300 -14.61 -8.93 -14.69
C THR A 300 -14.84 -8.66 -13.20
N SER A 301 -13.79 -8.77 -12.38
CA SER A 301 -13.87 -8.68 -10.91
C SER A 301 -13.43 -7.32 -10.37
N GLY A 302 -12.79 -6.48 -11.19
CA GLY A 302 -12.28 -5.16 -10.80
C GLY A 302 -10.93 -5.17 -10.08
N GLY A 303 -10.36 -6.34 -9.75
CA GLY A 303 -9.05 -6.48 -9.09
C GLY A 303 -8.99 -7.61 -8.06
N ALA A 304 -7.79 -7.92 -7.55
CA ALA A 304 -7.64 -8.72 -6.34
C ALA A 304 -8.11 -7.86 -5.16
N VAL A 305 -9.18 -8.27 -4.46
CA VAL A 305 -9.89 -7.44 -3.47
C VAL A 305 -8.97 -6.96 -2.34
N SER A 306 -8.03 -7.81 -1.90
CA SER A 306 -7.00 -7.43 -0.92
C SER A 306 -6.10 -6.31 -1.44
N ALA A 307 -5.56 -6.47 -2.65
CA ALA A 307 -4.65 -5.49 -3.25
C ALA A 307 -5.33 -4.13 -3.49
N LEU A 308 -6.60 -4.12 -3.92
CA LEU A 308 -7.37 -2.86 -4.03
C LEU A 308 -7.51 -2.16 -2.67
N THR A 309 -7.77 -2.93 -1.61
CA THR A 309 -7.94 -2.41 -0.25
C THR A 309 -6.63 -1.84 0.30
N SER A 310 -5.54 -2.58 0.15
CA SER A 310 -4.20 -2.14 0.57
C SER A 310 -3.78 -0.87 -0.18
N VAL A 311 -4.04 -0.79 -1.49
CA VAL A 311 -3.77 0.41 -2.28
C VAL A 311 -4.66 1.58 -1.86
N ALA A 312 -5.93 1.35 -1.54
CA ALA A 312 -6.82 2.41 -1.05
C ALA A 312 -6.31 2.99 0.28
N GLN A 313 -5.88 2.13 1.20
CA GLN A 313 -5.23 2.55 2.44
C GLN A 313 -3.98 3.38 2.15
N VAL A 314 -3.16 2.94 1.18
CA VAL A 314 -1.96 3.69 0.78
C VAL A 314 -2.30 5.12 0.38
N VAL A 315 -3.23 5.25 -0.56
CA VAL A 315 -3.64 6.53 -1.12
C VAL A 315 -4.24 7.43 -0.05
N MET A 316 -5.04 6.89 0.87
CA MET A 316 -5.67 7.68 1.94
C MET A 316 -4.63 8.29 2.89
N GLY A 317 -3.69 7.49 3.41
CA GLY A 317 -2.72 8.03 4.38
C GLY A 317 -1.74 9.03 3.75
N PHE A 318 -1.38 8.88 2.47
CA PHE A 318 -0.61 9.92 1.76
C PHE A 318 -1.44 11.18 1.51
N SER A 319 -2.73 11.05 1.20
CA SER A 319 -3.60 12.20 0.94
C SER A 319 -3.72 13.13 2.15
N GLU A 320 -3.71 12.57 3.38
CA GLU A 320 -3.70 13.36 4.62
C GLU A 320 -2.43 14.20 4.80
N LEU A 321 -1.29 13.71 4.31
CA LEU A 321 -0.02 14.46 4.33
C LEU A 321 0.01 15.58 3.29
N ILE A 322 -0.57 15.29 2.12
CA ILE A 322 -0.56 16.19 0.97
C ILE A 322 -1.53 17.36 1.19
N VAL A 323 -2.68 17.12 1.83
CA VAL A 323 -3.73 18.12 2.03
C VAL A 323 -4.08 18.24 3.52
N PRO A 324 -3.16 18.76 4.36
CA PRO A 324 -3.32 18.75 5.81
C PRO A 324 -4.53 19.57 6.25
N GLY A 325 -5.34 19.00 7.14
CA GLY A 325 -6.51 19.67 7.72
C GLY A 325 -7.78 19.59 6.87
N ILE A 326 -7.76 18.91 5.73
CA ILE A 326 -8.96 18.57 4.97
C ILE A 326 -9.33 17.11 5.21
N ALA A 327 -10.62 16.84 5.41
CA ALA A 327 -11.11 15.47 5.55
C ALA A 327 -10.88 14.69 4.25
N VAL A 328 -10.32 13.48 4.35
CA VAL A 328 -10.09 12.58 3.22
C VAL A 328 -11.20 11.53 3.19
N ALA A 329 -11.90 11.42 2.05
CA ALA A 329 -12.87 10.37 1.79
C ALA A 329 -12.19 9.09 1.30
N ASN A 330 -12.94 8.00 1.20
CA ASN A 330 -12.45 6.73 0.67
C ASN A 330 -11.81 6.90 -0.72
N ALA A 331 -10.62 6.33 -0.89
CA ALA A 331 -9.92 6.35 -2.17
C ALA A 331 -10.63 5.47 -3.22
N ALA A 332 -10.86 6.02 -4.40
CA ALA A 332 -11.38 5.27 -5.55
C ALA A 332 -10.21 4.58 -6.27
N VAL A 333 -10.04 3.28 -6.06
CA VAL A 333 -8.96 2.49 -6.66
C VAL A 333 -9.51 1.56 -7.74
N SER A 334 -8.83 1.49 -8.88
CA SER A 334 -9.21 0.57 -9.97
C SER A 334 -8.00 -0.06 -10.63
N PHE A 335 -8.10 -1.36 -10.93
CA PHE A 335 -7.11 -2.10 -11.70
C PHE A 335 -7.70 -2.51 -13.05
N SER A 336 -6.90 -2.43 -14.11
CA SER A 336 -7.28 -2.90 -15.44
C SER A 336 -6.06 -3.34 -16.24
N CYS A 337 -6.24 -3.82 -17.47
CA CYS A 337 -5.13 -4.06 -18.39
C CYS A 337 -4.89 -2.90 -19.35
N LEU A 338 -3.64 -2.75 -19.80
CA LEU A 338 -3.22 -1.78 -20.81
C LEU A 338 -3.82 -2.06 -22.19
N THR A 339 -3.97 -3.34 -22.52
CA THR A 339 -4.60 -3.81 -23.75
C THR A 339 -5.61 -4.89 -23.42
N THR A 340 -6.58 -5.06 -24.31
CA THR A 340 -7.53 -6.16 -24.19
C THR A 340 -6.87 -7.49 -24.57
N CYS A 341 -7.33 -8.51 -23.88
CA CYS A 341 -7.36 -9.89 -24.35
C CYS A 341 -8.72 -10.11 -25.02
#